data_AF-A0A9P8QGN7-F1
#
_entry.id   AF-A0A9P8QGN7-F1
#
_cell.length_a   1.000
_cell.length_b   1.000
_cell.length_c   1.000
_cell.angle_alpha   90.00
_cell.angle_beta   90.00
_cell.angle_gamma   90.00
#
_symmetry.space_group_name_H-M   'P 1'
#
loop_
_entity.id
_entity.type
_entity.pdbx_description
1 polymer ?
#
loop_
_entity_poly.entity_id
_entity_poly.type
_entity_poly.pdbx_seq_one_letter_code
_entity_poly.pdbx_strand_id
1 'polypeptide(L)'
;MALNRKYAALPDLDSAPDIYETPELTDDNSTVPTTAARTHSDDEFYGVDDETQSISRSRLRIDEARSRFSPATIDISGADFSDRVDGKRRSYKASSRRQRILQDGTEELGDLSDDDDVESLERKIARLKREVEETKDEYAKRKGAAPGDDEAPQGDTRLESLSQTLDDLSRRSGITSVKKMDPTSPSASEPVAADSPEAGPTYTITYAPTYEQTHALAKAADFDRRLLILERSLGISSSSTSEAGALGLPRAILPTLDSLEKQISTLSQASTANLDTISRRVRALASEQDKLNESREKAKALREELGKHAGSPPADTSDQEAKINALYAILPTIENLAPILPPLLDRLRSLRAIHADAATASQALDQIEKQQAELAAEVKLWRDGVDKLESTVGNGDRAMKTNVEVMGGWVKDLEQRLENTAAMTSSAPKPPRGHFNVLYFASAGSFTGRDHESLPAPLPLGKFFSELESRYPGIQAKILDSCLVTVNLEYVDVPGEDEDGPVIQEADEVAIIPPVSSG
;
A
#
# COMPACT_ATOMS: atom_id res chain seq x y z
N MET A 1 22.79 41.47 -35.18
CA MET A 1 22.51 40.02 -35.13
C MET A 1 23.74 39.32 -34.61
N ALA A 2 23.65 38.63 -33.47
CA ALA A 2 24.77 37.90 -32.92
C ALA A 2 24.95 36.60 -33.71
N LEU A 3 25.99 36.51 -34.51
CA LEU A 3 26.33 35.28 -35.23
C LEU A 3 26.58 34.17 -34.21
N ASN A 4 25.68 33.19 -34.17
CA ASN A 4 25.78 32.03 -33.28
C ASN A 4 27.07 31.27 -33.61
N ARG A 5 27.99 31.17 -32.63
CA ARG A 5 29.31 30.53 -32.78
C ARG A 5 29.26 29.09 -33.33
N LYS A 6 28.13 28.39 -33.13
CA LYS A 6 27.91 27.03 -33.65
C LYS A 6 27.87 26.97 -35.18
N TYR A 7 27.40 28.03 -35.84
CA TYR A 7 27.18 28.03 -37.29
C TYR A 7 28.23 28.83 -38.07
N ALA A 8 29.10 29.58 -37.38
CA ALA A 8 30.12 30.43 -38.00
C ALA A 8 31.17 29.68 -38.84
N ALA A 9 31.31 28.37 -38.65
CA ALA A 9 32.24 27.53 -39.41
C ALA A 9 31.63 26.92 -40.68
N LEU A 10 30.31 27.06 -40.89
CA LEU A 10 29.67 26.60 -42.12
C LEU A 10 29.79 27.68 -43.21
N PRO A 11 30.24 27.32 -44.44
CA PRO A 11 30.14 28.22 -45.58
C PRO A 11 28.65 28.42 -45.96
N ASP A 12 28.31 29.62 -46.44
CA ASP A 12 26.96 30.02 -46.90
C ASP A 12 25.93 30.26 -45.78
N LEU A 13 26.28 31.09 -44.79
CA LEU A 13 25.34 31.54 -43.75
C LEU A 13 24.58 32.79 -44.21
N ASP A 14 23.25 32.70 -44.28
CA ASP A 14 22.39 33.82 -44.66
C ASP A 14 22.43 34.94 -43.61
N SER A 15 22.51 36.19 -44.08
CA SER A 15 22.47 37.42 -43.27
C SER A 15 21.12 38.14 -43.37
N ALA A 16 20.14 37.52 -44.03
CA ALA A 16 18.76 37.98 -44.06
C ALA A 16 18.14 38.05 -42.65
N PRO A 17 17.09 38.87 -42.45
CA PRO A 17 16.31 38.83 -41.23
C PRO A 17 15.72 37.43 -41.00
N ASP A 18 15.85 36.94 -39.76
CA ASP A 18 15.37 35.61 -39.34
C ASP A 18 13.85 35.42 -39.57
N ILE A 19 13.07 36.50 -39.57
CA ILE A 19 11.61 36.48 -39.68
C ILE A 19 11.18 37.58 -40.67
N TYR A 20 10.45 37.18 -41.71
CA TYR A 20 9.74 38.08 -42.62
C TYR A 20 8.24 38.01 -42.30
N GLU A 21 7.80 38.91 -41.42
CA GLU A 21 6.38 39.01 -41.03
C GLU A 21 5.70 40.22 -41.68
N THR A 22 4.40 40.07 -41.92
CA THR A 22 3.54 41.23 -42.22
C THR A 22 3.46 42.11 -40.98
N PRO A 23 3.42 43.46 -41.12
CA PRO A 23 3.28 44.35 -39.97
C PRO A 23 2.11 43.90 -39.08
N GLU A 24 2.32 43.84 -37.76
CA GLU A 24 1.23 43.56 -36.82
C GLU A 24 0.08 44.54 -37.09
N LEU A 25 -1.07 43.99 -37.45
CA LEU A 25 -2.32 44.73 -37.44
C LEU A 25 -2.59 45.04 -35.98
N THR A 26 -2.43 46.29 -35.58
CA THR A 26 -2.69 46.71 -34.19
C THR A 26 -4.14 46.40 -33.86
N ASP A 27 -4.36 45.47 -32.92
CA ASP A 27 -5.68 45.09 -32.41
C ASP A 27 -6.46 46.27 -31.80
N ASP A 28 -5.77 47.38 -31.49
CA ASP A 28 -6.33 48.59 -30.86
C ASP A 28 -7.38 49.36 -31.68
N ASN A 29 -7.52 49.09 -33.00
CA ASN A 29 -8.49 49.79 -33.85
C ASN A 29 -9.73 48.97 -34.23
N SER A 30 -9.85 47.71 -33.77
CA SER A 30 -11.01 46.86 -34.05
C SER A 30 -11.89 46.71 -32.81
N THR A 31 -13.03 47.41 -32.81
CA THR A 31 -14.13 47.19 -31.84
C THR A 31 -15.00 45.97 -32.19
N VAL A 32 -14.58 45.12 -33.13
CA VAL A 32 -15.30 43.89 -33.43
C VAL A 32 -14.65 42.73 -32.68
N PRO A 33 -15.25 42.26 -31.56
CA PRO A 33 -14.74 41.11 -30.84
C PRO A 33 -14.83 39.86 -31.74
N THR A 34 -13.67 39.33 -32.13
CA THR A 34 -13.54 38.02 -32.80
C THR A 34 -13.54 36.88 -31.78
N THR A 35 -14.38 36.99 -30.75
CA THR A 35 -14.68 35.92 -29.79
C THR A 35 -16.19 35.82 -29.62
N ALA A 36 -16.87 35.31 -30.65
CA ALA A 36 -18.28 34.91 -30.59
C ALA A 36 -18.49 33.64 -29.74
N ALA A 37 -17.77 33.50 -28.63
CA ALA A 37 -18.21 32.70 -27.51
C ALA A 37 -18.96 33.65 -26.56
N ARG A 38 -20.28 33.74 -26.73
CA ARG A 38 -21.17 34.34 -25.73
C ARG A 38 -21.09 33.52 -24.44
N THR A 39 -20.06 33.73 -23.64
CA THR A 39 -20.13 33.42 -22.21
C THR A 39 -20.94 34.55 -21.59
N HIS A 40 -22.23 34.28 -21.40
CA HIS A 40 -23.14 35.17 -20.66
C HIS A 40 -22.49 35.56 -19.33
N SER A 41 -22.38 36.86 -19.10
CA SER A 41 -21.85 37.48 -17.88
C SER A 41 -22.65 37.05 -16.65
N ASP A 42 -21.94 36.87 -15.53
CA ASP A 42 -22.46 36.50 -14.21
C ASP A 42 -23.27 37.62 -13.52
N ASP A 43 -23.57 38.72 -14.23
CA ASP A 43 -24.13 39.96 -13.69
C ASP A 43 -25.52 40.33 -14.25
N GLU A 44 -26.30 39.32 -14.67
CA GLU A 44 -27.76 39.46 -14.89
C GLU A 44 -28.53 39.13 -13.60
N PHE A 45 -28.15 39.75 -12.47
CA PHE A 45 -28.91 39.62 -11.21
C PHE A 45 -30.25 40.37 -11.26
N TYR A 46 -30.42 41.31 -12.20
CA TYR A 46 -31.66 42.04 -12.48
C TYR A 46 -32.10 41.88 -13.94
N GLY A 47 -32.01 40.66 -14.48
CA GLY A 47 -32.63 40.31 -15.76
C GLY A 47 -34.15 40.25 -15.58
N VAL A 48 -34.83 41.26 -16.12
CA VAL A 48 -36.27 41.29 -16.38
C VAL A 48 -36.71 39.89 -16.82
N ASP A 49 -37.75 39.34 -16.18
CA ASP A 49 -38.42 38.12 -16.62
C ASP A 49 -38.84 38.33 -18.08
N ASP A 50 -37.98 37.91 -19.00
CA ASP A 50 -38.27 37.93 -20.42
C ASP A 50 -39.21 36.74 -20.66
N GLU A 51 -40.51 36.99 -20.46
CA GLU A 51 -41.64 36.05 -20.64
C GLU A 51 -41.69 35.41 -22.05
N THR A 52 -40.74 35.74 -22.92
CA THR A 52 -40.64 35.33 -24.32
C THR A 52 -39.82 34.07 -24.56
N GLN A 53 -39.02 33.59 -23.59
CA GLN A 53 -38.28 32.32 -23.73
C GLN A 53 -39.09 31.14 -23.19
N SER A 54 -39.45 30.19 -24.06
CA SER A 54 -40.15 28.94 -23.69
C SER A 54 -39.34 28.00 -22.78
N ILE A 55 -38.10 28.37 -22.44
CA ILE A 55 -37.18 27.61 -21.59
C ILE A 55 -36.83 28.49 -20.39
N SER A 56 -37.28 28.10 -19.20
CA SER A 56 -36.86 28.71 -17.94
C SER A 56 -35.38 28.43 -17.70
N ARG A 57 -34.53 29.47 -17.81
CA ARG A 57 -33.09 29.38 -17.53
C ARG A 57 -32.75 29.75 -16.08
N SER A 58 -33.52 29.26 -15.12
CA SER A 58 -33.24 29.51 -13.70
C SER A 58 -31.89 28.87 -13.32
N ARG A 59 -30.89 29.69 -12.98
CA ARG A 59 -29.59 29.20 -12.49
C ARG A 59 -29.77 28.64 -11.08
N LEU A 60 -29.27 27.43 -10.84
CA LEU A 60 -29.43 26.71 -9.57
C LEU A 60 -28.66 27.43 -8.45
N ARG A 61 -29.37 27.91 -7.42
CA ARG A 61 -28.78 28.38 -6.16
C ARG A 61 -28.38 27.17 -5.32
N ILE A 62 -27.15 26.69 -5.48
CA ILE A 62 -26.67 25.46 -4.84
C ILE A 62 -26.75 25.56 -3.31
N ASP A 63 -26.41 26.71 -2.72
CA ASP A 63 -26.45 26.88 -1.27
C ASP A 63 -27.87 26.88 -0.69
N GLU A 64 -28.82 27.49 -1.40
CA GLU A 64 -30.23 27.48 -1.02
C GLU A 64 -30.86 26.10 -1.25
N ALA A 65 -30.50 25.42 -2.33
CA ALA A 65 -30.89 24.03 -2.54
C ALA A 65 -30.32 23.15 -1.41
N ARG A 66 -29.06 23.35 -1.02
CA ARG A 66 -28.42 22.59 0.06
C ARG A 66 -29.11 22.81 1.39
N SER A 67 -29.49 24.04 1.74
CA SER A 67 -30.24 24.31 2.98
C SER A 67 -31.64 23.69 2.96
N ARG A 68 -32.31 23.67 1.79
CA ARG A 68 -33.63 23.03 1.63
C ARG A 68 -33.58 21.51 1.75
N PHE A 69 -32.52 20.86 1.28
CA PHE A 69 -32.39 19.40 1.29
C PHE A 69 -31.56 18.83 2.45
N SER A 70 -30.80 19.64 3.19
CA SER A 70 -30.03 19.16 4.36
C SER A 70 -30.85 18.54 5.50
N PRO A 71 -32.09 18.97 5.82
CA PRO A 71 -32.87 18.36 6.88
C PRO A 71 -33.67 17.11 6.44
N ALA A 72 -33.66 16.79 5.14
CA ALA A 72 -34.36 15.63 4.61
C ALA A 72 -33.46 14.40 4.69
N THR A 73 -33.79 13.45 5.57
CA THR A 73 -33.13 12.13 5.62
C THR A 73 -34.08 11.07 5.09
N ILE A 74 -33.58 10.21 4.22
CA ILE A 74 -34.35 9.13 3.59
C ILE A 74 -33.89 7.81 4.21
N ASP A 75 -34.80 7.09 4.85
CA ASP A 75 -34.54 5.73 5.35
C ASP A 75 -34.95 4.70 4.28
N ILE A 76 -33.96 3.93 3.84
CA ILE A 76 -34.07 2.92 2.77
C ILE A 76 -34.18 1.51 3.36
N SER A 77 -33.97 1.33 4.67
CA SER A 77 -33.85 0.02 5.32
C SER A 77 -35.07 -0.91 5.14
N GLY A 78 -36.23 -0.35 4.79
CA GLY A 78 -37.45 -1.10 4.51
C GLY A 78 -37.94 -1.07 3.07
N ALA A 79 -37.28 -0.37 2.15
CA ALA A 79 -37.76 -0.21 0.78
C ALA A 79 -37.44 -1.46 -0.06
N ASP A 80 -38.46 -2.03 -0.70
CA ASP A 80 -38.32 -3.13 -1.65
C ASP A 80 -38.58 -2.59 -3.06
N PHE A 81 -37.52 -2.46 -3.87
CA PHE A 81 -37.60 -2.05 -5.28
C PHE A 81 -37.77 -3.24 -6.22
N SER A 82 -37.91 -4.46 -5.69
CA SER A 82 -38.28 -5.59 -6.54
C SER A 82 -39.71 -5.35 -7.03
N ASP A 83 -39.92 -5.39 -8.34
CA ASP A 83 -41.21 -5.17 -9.03
C ASP A 83 -42.20 -6.34 -8.78
N ARG A 84 -42.13 -6.95 -7.60
CA ARG A 84 -42.95 -8.10 -7.19
C ARG A 84 -44.30 -7.57 -6.74
N VAL A 85 -45.31 -7.82 -7.57
CA VAL A 85 -46.70 -7.35 -7.35
C VAL A 85 -47.42 -8.13 -6.23
N ASP A 86 -46.80 -9.20 -5.71
CA ASP A 86 -47.40 -10.12 -4.73
C ASP A 86 -47.24 -9.69 -3.25
N GLY A 87 -46.56 -8.55 -2.98
CA GLY A 87 -46.30 -8.05 -1.63
C GLY A 87 -46.91 -6.67 -1.35
N LYS A 88 -47.21 -6.39 -0.07
CA LYS A 88 -47.52 -5.02 0.38
C LYS A 88 -46.32 -4.14 0.02
N ARG A 89 -46.50 -3.24 -0.95
CA ARG A 89 -45.45 -2.33 -1.44
C ARG A 89 -44.81 -1.59 -0.26
N ARG A 90 -43.52 -1.87 -0.01
CA ARG A 90 -42.76 -1.16 1.03
C ARG A 90 -42.01 -0.01 0.36
N SER A 91 -42.49 1.21 0.55
CA SER A 91 -41.84 2.42 0.04
C SER A 91 -40.78 2.96 1.01
N TYR A 92 -39.87 3.80 0.50
CA TYR A 92 -38.95 4.57 1.34
C TYR A 92 -39.73 5.51 2.28
N LYS A 93 -39.19 5.76 3.47
CA LYS A 93 -39.71 6.76 4.40
C LYS A 93 -38.82 7.99 4.36
N ALA A 94 -39.39 9.13 3.99
CA ALA A 94 -38.71 10.41 4.05
C ALA A 94 -39.12 11.12 5.34
N SER A 95 -38.19 11.23 6.30
CA SER A 95 -38.41 12.07 7.47
C SER A 95 -37.78 13.44 7.20
N SER A 96 -38.62 14.47 7.06
CA SER A 96 -38.15 15.86 7.01
C SER A 96 -38.45 16.50 8.34
N ARG A 97 -37.41 16.82 9.12
CA ARG A 97 -37.58 17.71 10.28
C ARG A 97 -37.72 19.13 9.74
N ARG A 98 -38.95 19.51 9.34
CA ARG A 98 -39.24 20.87 8.87
C ARG A 98 -39.04 21.85 10.01
N GLN A 99 -38.09 22.76 9.85
CA GLN A 99 -38.04 24.00 10.62
C GLN A 99 -38.97 25.01 9.93
N ARG A 100 -40.02 25.47 10.63
CA ARG A 100 -40.80 26.63 10.17
C ARG A 100 -40.35 27.84 10.99
N ILE A 101 -39.90 28.87 10.29
CA ILE A 101 -39.69 30.20 10.87
C ILE A 101 -41.07 30.88 10.85
N LEU A 102 -41.61 31.25 12.02
CA LEU A 102 -42.85 32.04 12.09
C LEU A 102 -42.59 33.48 11.64
N GLN A 103 -43.65 34.25 11.34
CA GLN A 103 -43.56 35.67 11.00
C GLN A 103 -42.87 36.53 12.07
N ASP A 104 -42.80 36.05 13.31
CA ASP A 104 -42.10 36.69 14.44
C ASP A 104 -40.64 36.24 14.62
N GLY A 105 -40.08 35.43 13.71
CA GLY A 105 -38.67 35.03 13.73
C GLY A 105 -38.28 33.98 14.77
N THR A 106 -39.24 33.40 15.49
CA THR A 106 -39.01 32.27 16.40
C THR A 106 -39.08 30.93 15.64
N GLU A 107 -38.14 30.04 15.94
CA GLU A 107 -38.08 28.69 15.38
C GLU A 107 -38.96 27.75 16.20
N GLU A 108 -40.10 27.31 15.64
CA GLU A 108 -40.86 26.22 16.24
C GLU A 108 -40.20 24.89 15.89
N LEU A 109 -39.54 24.29 16.88
CA LEU A 109 -38.95 22.97 16.81
C LEU A 109 -40.03 21.93 17.17
N GLY A 110 -40.81 21.48 16.18
CA GLY A 110 -41.92 20.54 16.40
C GLY A 110 -42.08 19.52 15.27
N ASP A 111 -42.23 18.25 15.63
CA ASP A 111 -42.57 17.15 14.72
C ASP A 111 -44.08 17.19 14.40
N LEU A 112 -44.45 18.07 13.48
CA LEU A 112 -45.80 18.19 12.93
C LEU A 112 -45.96 17.28 11.69
N SER A 113 -45.47 16.04 11.77
CA SER A 113 -45.81 15.03 10.76
C SER A 113 -47.25 14.61 10.98
N ASP A 114 -48.13 15.12 10.12
CA ASP A 114 -49.58 14.90 9.99
C ASP A 114 -49.93 13.48 9.51
N ASP A 115 -49.31 12.45 10.09
CA ASP A 115 -49.65 11.04 9.86
C ASP A 115 -50.14 10.43 11.18
N ASP A 116 -51.43 10.64 11.43
CA ASP A 116 -52.17 10.42 12.69
C ASP A 116 -52.47 8.95 13.04
N ASP A 117 -51.94 7.94 12.33
CA ASP A 117 -52.41 6.55 12.53
C ASP A 117 -51.53 5.67 13.44
N VAL A 118 -50.35 6.12 13.87
CA VAL A 118 -49.54 5.33 14.82
C VAL A 118 -48.80 6.22 15.81
N GLU A 119 -49.41 6.44 16.98
CA GLU A 119 -48.71 7.00 18.14
C GLU A 119 -47.36 6.31 18.31
N SER A 120 -46.26 7.07 18.32
CA SER A 120 -44.95 6.52 18.64
C SER A 120 -45.01 5.80 19.99
N LEU A 121 -44.31 4.68 20.14
CA LEU A 121 -44.34 3.87 21.36
C LEU A 121 -44.11 4.73 22.61
N GLU A 122 -43.25 5.74 22.51
CA GLU A 122 -42.96 6.70 23.57
C GLU A 122 -44.17 7.58 23.93
N ARG A 123 -44.89 8.13 22.94
CA ARG A 123 -46.13 8.90 23.17
C ARG A 123 -47.23 8.01 23.77
N LYS A 124 -47.34 6.77 23.29
CA LYS A 124 -48.31 5.79 23.81
C LYS A 124 -48.00 5.40 25.27
N ILE A 125 -46.73 5.19 25.62
CA ILE A 125 -46.30 4.95 27.00
C ILE A 125 -46.60 6.16 27.89
N ALA A 126 -46.35 7.38 27.41
CA ALA A 126 -46.65 8.61 28.16
C ALA A 126 -48.16 8.79 28.42
N ARG A 127 -49.02 8.51 27.43
CA ARG A 127 -50.47 8.53 27.62
C ARG A 127 -50.93 7.48 28.62
N LEU A 128 -50.46 6.24 28.49
CA LEU A 128 -50.79 5.15 29.40
C LEU A 128 -50.34 5.43 30.84
N LYS A 129 -49.18 6.07 31.04
CA LYS A 129 -48.76 6.52 32.38
C LYS A 129 -49.75 7.49 33.00
N ARG A 130 -50.23 8.47 32.22
CA ARG A 130 -51.24 9.43 32.67
C ARG A 130 -52.58 8.77 32.98
N GLU A 131 -53.05 7.87 32.13
CA GLU A 131 -54.29 7.11 32.37
C GLU A 131 -54.17 6.23 33.63
N VAL A 132 -53.01 5.59 33.85
CA VAL A 132 -52.77 4.77 35.06
C VAL A 132 -52.72 5.64 36.31
N GLU A 133 -52.10 6.82 36.25
CA GLU A 133 -52.07 7.78 37.36
C GLU A 133 -53.49 8.28 37.69
N GLU A 134 -54.30 8.60 36.68
CA GLU A 134 -55.70 8.99 36.86
C GLU A 134 -56.53 7.87 37.52
N THR A 135 -56.37 6.61 37.07
CA THR A 135 -57.06 5.47 37.71
C THR A 135 -56.60 5.22 39.15
N LYS A 136 -55.33 5.48 39.46
CA LYS A 136 -54.79 5.38 40.83
C LYS A 136 -55.43 6.44 41.73
N ASP A 137 -55.57 7.66 41.24
CA ASP A 137 -56.21 8.75 41.98
C ASP A 137 -57.71 8.50 42.21
N GLU A 138 -58.42 7.97 41.22
CA GLU A 138 -59.82 7.57 41.37
C GLU A 138 -60.00 6.45 42.41
N TYR A 139 -59.11 5.46 42.39
CA TYR A 139 -59.13 4.37 43.37
C TYR A 139 -58.84 4.87 44.79
N ALA A 140 -57.85 5.75 44.95
CA ALA A 140 -57.54 6.37 46.24
C ALA A 140 -58.71 7.20 46.79
N LYS A 141 -59.41 7.97 45.93
CA LYS A 141 -60.63 8.70 46.30
C LYS A 141 -61.75 7.77 46.75
N ARG A 142 -61.93 6.63 46.06
CA ARG A 142 -62.98 5.64 46.40
C ARG A 142 -62.68 4.91 47.71
N LYS A 143 -61.40 4.61 47.99
CA LYS A 143 -60.93 4.06 49.27
C LYS A 143 -61.12 5.05 50.42
N GLY A 144 -60.89 6.34 50.19
CA GLY A 144 -61.14 7.40 51.17
C GLY A 144 -62.63 7.64 51.47
N ALA A 145 -63.53 7.26 50.55
CA ALA A 145 -64.98 7.49 50.66
C ALA A 145 -65.78 6.31 51.29
N ALA A 146 -65.14 5.16 51.55
CA ALA A 146 -65.77 4.00 52.18
C ALA A 146 -65.02 3.61 53.47
N PRO A 147 -65.42 4.10 54.66
CA PRO A 147 -64.84 3.65 55.91
C PRO A 147 -65.65 2.46 56.44
N GLY A 148 -65.13 1.25 56.26
CA GLY A 148 -65.67 0.05 56.89
C GLY A 148 -65.86 -1.13 55.94
N ASP A 149 -64.76 -1.71 55.49
CA ASP A 149 -64.61 -3.16 55.28
C ASP A 149 -63.12 -3.49 55.19
N ASP A 150 -62.62 -4.26 56.17
CA ASP A 150 -61.23 -4.71 56.30
C ASP A 150 -60.93 -5.88 55.33
N GLU A 151 -61.09 -5.67 54.03
CA GLU A 151 -60.47 -6.50 52.99
C GLU A 151 -59.54 -5.62 52.14
N ALA A 152 -58.25 -5.63 52.45
CA ALA A 152 -57.23 -4.95 51.64
C ALA A 152 -57.21 -5.55 50.22
N PRO A 153 -57.65 -4.84 49.16
CA PRO A 153 -57.84 -5.46 47.88
C PRO A 153 -56.51 -5.50 47.14
N GLN A 154 -56.22 -6.62 46.47
CA GLN A 154 -55.08 -6.82 45.56
C GLN A 154 -54.99 -5.78 44.42
N GLY A 155 -55.94 -4.85 44.30
CA GLY A 155 -55.95 -3.78 43.29
C GLY A 155 -54.83 -2.75 43.48
N ASP A 156 -54.50 -2.37 44.72
CA ASP A 156 -53.43 -1.41 45.02
C ASP A 156 -52.07 -1.94 44.54
N THR A 157 -51.76 -3.20 44.88
CA THR A 157 -50.50 -3.84 44.50
C THR A 157 -50.38 -4.08 43.00
N ARG A 158 -51.50 -4.36 42.31
CA ARG A 158 -51.53 -4.50 40.85
C ARG A 158 -51.30 -3.18 40.12
N LEU A 159 -51.92 -2.08 40.56
CA LEU A 159 -51.72 -0.76 39.97
C LEU A 159 -50.29 -0.25 40.18
N GLU A 160 -49.72 -0.46 41.38
CA GLU A 160 -48.32 -0.15 41.65
C GLU A 160 -47.38 -0.96 40.78
N SER A 161 -47.61 -2.28 40.62
CA SER A 161 -46.81 -3.11 39.72
C SER A 161 -46.91 -2.65 38.26
N LEU A 162 -48.10 -2.21 37.82
CA LEU A 162 -48.32 -1.71 36.46
C LEU A 162 -47.56 -0.39 36.24
N SER A 163 -47.59 0.54 37.20
CA SER A 163 -46.77 1.76 37.14
C SER A 163 -45.26 1.46 37.10
N GLN A 164 -44.79 0.49 37.90
CA GLN A 164 -43.39 0.08 37.88
C GLN A 164 -42.99 -0.53 36.53
N THR A 165 -43.84 -1.37 35.95
CA THR A 165 -43.56 -1.96 34.61
C THR A 165 -43.56 -0.92 33.50
N LEU A 166 -44.45 0.08 33.54
CA LEU A 166 -44.46 1.19 32.58
C LEU A 166 -43.24 2.09 32.75
N ASP A 167 -42.76 2.28 33.98
CA ASP A 167 -41.53 3.02 34.26
C ASP A 167 -40.30 2.29 33.76
N ASP A 168 -40.19 0.98 34.00
CA ASP A 168 -39.10 0.15 33.47
C ASP A 168 -39.12 0.09 31.94
N LEU A 169 -40.30 0.02 31.33
CA LEU A 169 -40.44 0.02 29.88
C LEU A 169 -40.06 1.38 29.28
N SER A 170 -40.36 2.48 29.96
CA SER A 170 -39.89 3.82 29.57
C SER A 170 -38.38 4.00 29.70
N ARG A 171 -37.75 3.43 30.75
CA ARG A 171 -36.29 3.45 30.93
C ARG A 171 -35.57 2.63 29.88
N ARG A 172 -36.13 1.48 29.48
CA ARG A 172 -35.60 0.65 28.40
C ARG A 172 -35.81 1.27 27.01
N SER A 173 -36.92 1.97 26.79
CA SER A 173 -37.18 2.70 25.54
C SER A 173 -36.22 3.90 25.38
N GLY A 174 -35.87 4.59 26.47
CA GLY A 174 -34.93 5.73 26.43
C GLY A 174 -33.46 5.39 26.11
N ILE A 175 -33.10 4.11 25.93
CA ILE A 175 -31.71 3.67 25.69
C ILE A 175 -31.38 3.58 24.18
N THR A 176 -32.35 3.70 23.28
CA THR A 176 -32.09 3.63 21.83
C THR A 176 -31.83 5.01 21.21
N SER A 177 -30.79 5.71 21.65
CA SER A 177 -30.15 6.75 20.84
C SER A 177 -28.76 7.14 21.39
N VAL A 178 -27.86 6.17 21.54
CA VAL A 178 -26.42 6.48 21.51
C VAL A 178 -25.96 6.31 20.07
N LYS A 179 -25.80 7.44 19.39
CA LYS A 179 -25.22 7.56 18.06
C LYS A 179 -23.78 7.05 18.13
N LYS A 180 -23.57 5.80 17.71
CA LYS A 180 -22.25 5.18 17.63
C LYS A 180 -21.55 5.71 16.37
N MET A 181 -20.56 6.58 16.55
CA MET A 181 -19.56 6.86 15.52
C MET A 181 -18.47 5.79 15.66
N ASP A 182 -18.42 4.87 14.70
CA ASP A 182 -17.21 4.09 14.45
C ASP A 182 -16.26 4.93 13.56
N PRO A 183 -14.95 4.80 13.76
CA PRO A 183 -14.12 4.43 12.62
C PRO A 183 -13.48 3.06 12.88
N THR A 184 -13.82 2.15 11.97
CA THR A 184 -13.25 0.83 11.80
C THR A 184 -11.74 0.91 11.60
N SER A 185 -10.98 0.13 12.38
CA SER A 185 -9.68 -0.39 11.95
C SER A 185 -9.48 -1.80 12.51
N PRO A 186 -9.05 -2.78 11.70
CA PRO A 186 -9.03 -4.18 12.07
C PRO A 186 -7.78 -4.54 12.89
N SER A 187 -8.01 -5.39 13.89
CA SER A 187 -7.10 -6.33 14.57
C SER A 187 -5.60 -6.17 14.27
N ALA A 188 -4.85 -5.66 15.25
CA ALA A 188 -3.41 -5.85 15.36
C ALA A 188 -3.13 -6.63 16.66
N SER A 189 -2.47 -7.77 16.48
CA SER A 189 -1.93 -8.70 17.46
C SER A 189 -1.29 -8.04 18.68
N GLU A 190 -1.67 -8.49 19.88
CA GLU A 190 -0.93 -8.27 21.13
C GLU A 190 0.46 -8.93 21.03
N PRO A 191 1.57 -8.20 21.23
CA PRO A 191 2.84 -8.81 21.60
C PRO A 191 2.89 -9.00 23.12
N VAL A 192 3.26 -10.22 23.51
CA VAL A 192 3.50 -10.65 24.88
C VAL A 192 4.49 -9.71 25.57
N ALA A 193 4.09 -9.14 26.71
CA ALA A 193 4.96 -8.35 27.57
C ALA A 193 6.10 -9.22 28.11
N ALA A 194 7.34 -8.89 27.72
CA ALA A 194 8.54 -9.37 28.38
C ALA A 194 8.87 -8.39 29.51
N ASP A 195 8.61 -8.82 30.74
CA ASP A 195 8.95 -8.11 31.97
C ASP A 195 10.44 -8.35 32.27
N SER A 196 11.28 -7.36 31.98
CA SER A 196 12.70 -7.33 32.38
C SER A 196 12.96 -6.04 33.15
N PRO A 197 13.22 -6.08 34.46
CA PRO A 197 13.52 -4.89 35.24
C PRO A 197 15.03 -4.62 35.17
N GLU A 198 15.48 -3.97 34.10
CA GLU A 198 16.77 -3.26 34.12
C GLU A 198 16.51 -1.76 34.26
N ALA A 199 16.89 -1.23 35.43
CA ALA A 199 16.66 0.13 35.87
C ALA A 199 17.52 1.15 35.10
N GLY A 200 17.09 1.50 33.89
CA GLY A 200 17.45 2.75 33.20
C GLY A 200 16.19 3.57 32.93
N PRO A 201 16.22 4.91 32.96
CA PRO A 201 15.07 5.71 32.57
C PRO A 201 14.81 5.58 31.06
N THR A 202 13.96 4.63 30.68
CA THR A 202 13.46 4.49 29.31
C THR A 202 12.41 5.57 29.05
N TYR A 203 12.85 6.69 28.46
CA TYR A 203 11.93 7.69 27.94
C TYR A 203 11.30 7.17 26.64
N THR A 204 10.08 6.64 26.73
CA THR A 204 9.28 6.31 25.55
C THR A 204 8.65 7.60 25.00
N ILE A 205 9.26 8.18 23.98
CA ILE A 205 8.68 9.30 23.24
C ILE A 205 7.54 8.73 22.37
N THR A 206 6.30 8.93 22.81
CA THR A 206 5.11 8.62 22.01
C THR A 206 4.94 9.71 20.93
N TYR A 207 5.65 9.54 19.82
CA TYR A 207 5.51 10.39 18.65
C TYR A 207 4.36 9.88 17.77
N ALA A 208 3.35 10.73 17.53
CA ALA A 208 2.26 10.45 16.60
C ALA A 208 2.55 11.14 15.25
N PRO A 209 3.17 10.46 14.27
CA PRO A 209 3.59 11.08 13.00
C PRO A 209 2.41 11.64 12.18
N THR A 210 1.23 11.05 12.32
CA THR A 210 0.00 11.50 11.66
C THR A 210 -0.46 12.86 12.18
N TYR A 211 -0.14 13.20 13.44
CA TYR A 211 -0.50 14.50 14.01
C TYR A 211 0.29 15.65 13.38
N GLU A 212 1.58 15.46 13.08
CA GLU A 212 2.38 16.50 12.43
C GLU A 212 1.94 16.74 10.99
N GLN A 213 1.65 15.68 10.24
CA GLN A 213 1.17 15.81 8.85
C GLN A 213 -0.19 16.51 8.79
N THR A 214 -1.14 16.10 9.64
CA THR A 214 -2.47 16.73 9.68
C THR A 214 -2.39 18.18 10.15
N HIS A 215 -1.52 18.51 11.10
CA HIS A 215 -1.30 19.88 11.55
C HIS A 215 -0.61 20.76 10.49
N ALA A 216 0.35 20.22 9.74
CA ALA A 216 0.96 20.93 8.62
C ALA A 216 -0.05 21.20 7.49
N LEU A 217 -0.89 20.21 7.16
CA LEU A 217 -1.97 20.36 6.18
C LEU A 217 -3.05 21.35 6.65
N ALA A 218 -3.42 21.34 7.94
CA ALA A 218 -4.34 22.31 8.51
C ALA A 218 -3.80 23.74 8.40
N LYS A 219 -2.51 23.95 8.72
CA LYS A 219 -1.83 25.24 8.54
C LYS A 219 -1.82 25.67 7.08
N ALA A 220 -1.52 24.76 6.15
CA ALA A 220 -1.55 25.05 4.72
C ALA A 220 -2.96 25.46 4.25
N ALA A 221 -4.00 24.78 4.73
CA ALA A 221 -5.40 25.12 4.43
C ALA A 221 -5.80 26.49 5.00
N ASP A 222 -5.30 26.88 6.17
CA ASP A 222 -5.54 28.22 6.73
C ASP A 222 -4.83 29.32 5.92
N PHE A 223 -3.61 29.07 5.44
CA PHE A 223 -2.95 29.98 4.50
C PHE A 223 -3.71 30.08 3.19
N ASP A 224 -4.20 28.97 2.65
CA ASP A 224 -4.99 28.94 1.42
C ASP A 224 -6.32 29.71 1.58
N ARG A 225 -7.03 29.54 2.70
CA ARG A 225 -8.22 30.34 3.02
C ARG A 225 -7.90 31.83 3.09
N ARG A 226 -6.79 32.21 3.72
CA ARG A 226 -6.35 33.62 3.80
C ARG A 226 -5.97 34.15 2.43
N LEU A 227 -5.30 33.35 1.60
CA LEU A 227 -4.98 33.70 0.22
C LEU A 227 -6.25 33.87 -0.61
N LEU A 228 -7.23 32.97 -0.50
CA LEU A 228 -8.52 33.09 -1.18
C LEU A 228 -9.25 34.36 -0.77
N ILE A 229 -9.25 34.71 0.52
CA ILE A 229 -9.83 35.99 0.98
C ILE A 229 -9.08 37.17 0.35
N LEU A 230 -7.75 37.13 0.28
CA LEU A 230 -6.94 38.15 -0.36
C LEU A 230 -7.21 38.23 -1.86
N GLU A 231 -7.27 37.10 -2.57
CA GLU A 231 -7.61 36.99 -3.99
C GLU A 231 -9.02 37.50 -4.29
N ARG A 232 -9.99 37.18 -3.44
CA ARG A 232 -11.35 37.72 -3.53
C ARG A 232 -11.38 39.24 -3.30
N SER A 233 -10.55 39.75 -2.39
CA SER A 233 -10.48 41.19 -2.10
C SER A 233 -9.72 41.98 -3.16
N LEU A 234 -8.67 41.39 -3.76
CA LEU A 234 -7.86 41.98 -4.82
C LEU A 234 -8.50 41.78 -6.20
N GLY A 235 -9.39 40.82 -6.33
CA GLY A 235 -10.30 40.68 -7.46
C GLY A 235 -9.60 40.43 -8.78
N ILE A 236 -8.84 39.34 -8.91
CA ILE A 236 -8.46 38.81 -10.23
C ILE A 236 -9.62 37.96 -10.76
N SER A 237 -10.81 38.56 -10.85
CA SER A 237 -11.96 37.95 -11.51
C SER A 237 -11.66 37.90 -13.00
N SER A 238 -12.06 36.85 -13.71
CA SER A 238 -11.77 36.63 -15.13
C SER A 238 -12.10 37.80 -16.08
N SER A 239 -12.83 38.82 -15.61
CA SER A 239 -13.07 40.10 -16.28
C SER A 239 -11.85 41.04 -16.35
N SER A 240 -10.85 40.94 -15.47
CA SER A 240 -9.63 41.77 -15.52
C SER A 240 -8.58 41.26 -16.51
N THR A 241 -8.81 40.10 -17.13
CA THR A 241 -8.00 39.62 -18.27
C THR A 241 -8.12 40.53 -19.49
N SER A 242 -9.22 41.28 -19.60
CA SER A 242 -9.43 42.29 -20.65
C SER A 242 -8.67 43.61 -20.39
N GLU A 243 -8.13 43.80 -19.18
CA GLU A 243 -7.25 44.92 -18.80
C GLU A 243 -5.78 44.46 -18.64
N ALA A 244 -5.40 43.38 -19.31
CA ALA A 244 -4.00 43.06 -19.45
C ALA A 244 -3.33 44.18 -20.26
N GLY A 245 -2.23 44.74 -19.75
CA GLY A 245 -1.40 45.63 -20.56
C GLY A 245 -0.84 44.89 -21.79
N ALA A 246 -0.15 45.60 -22.68
CA ALA A 246 0.43 45.08 -23.93
C ALA A 246 1.32 43.81 -23.83
N LEU A 247 1.56 43.28 -22.62
CA LEU A 247 2.32 42.06 -22.33
C LEU A 247 1.51 40.93 -21.65
N GLY A 248 0.18 41.02 -21.57
CA GLY A 248 -0.64 39.92 -21.00
C GLY A 248 -0.56 39.79 -19.47
N LEU A 249 0.05 40.75 -18.76
CA LEU A 249 0.11 40.79 -17.30
C LEU A 249 -0.99 41.70 -16.75
N PRO A 250 -1.61 41.35 -15.60
CA PRO A 250 -2.60 42.21 -14.96
C PRO A 250 -1.95 43.54 -14.61
N ARG A 251 -2.64 44.66 -14.93
CA ARG A 251 -2.16 46.00 -14.59
C ARG A 251 -1.93 46.09 -13.08
N ALA A 252 -0.74 46.53 -12.67
CA ALA A 252 -0.42 46.69 -11.27
C ALA A 252 -1.40 47.68 -10.61
N ILE A 253 -2.02 47.28 -9.50
CA ILE A 253 -3.06 48.03 -8.79
C ILE A 253 -2.49 49.32 -8.17
N LEU A 254 -1.21 49.33 -7.80
CA LEU A 254 -0.57 50.48 -7.16
C LEU A 254 -0.43 51.68 -8.13
N PRO A 255 0.08 51.53 -9.38
CA PRO A 255 0.04 52.60 -10.37
C PRO A 255 -1.35 53.13 -10.72
N THR A 256 -2.39 52.27 -10.76
CA THR A 256 -3.76 52.74 -11.02
C THR A 256 -4.31 53.54 -9.85
N LEU A 257 -4.08 53.07 -8.62
CA LEU A 257 -4.46 53.78 -7.41
C LEU A 257 -3.72 55.11 -7.26
N ASP A 258 -2.41 55.16 -7.56
CA ASP A 258 -1.64 56.41 -7.57
C ASP A 258 -2.12 57.37 -8.68
N SER A 259 -2.53 56.84 -9.84
CA SER A 259 -3.14 57.66 -10.89
C SER A 259 -4.51 58.21 -10.49
N LEU A 260 -5.34 57.41 -9.80
CA LEU A 260 -6.63 57.84 -9.26
C LEU A 260 -6.43 58.84 -8.11
N GLU A 261 -5.43 58.63 -7.25
CA GLU A 261 -5.04 59.57 -6.20
C GLU A 261 -4.57 60.90 -6.80
N LYS A 262 -3.79 60.88 -7.88
CA LYS A 262 -3.44 62.08 -8.65
C LYS A 262 -4.66 62.74 -9.29
N GLN A 263 -5.62 61.98 -9.81
CA GLN A 263 -6.86 62.53 -10.36
C GLN A 263 -7.77 63.13 -9.27
N ILE A 264 -7.88 62.48 -8.11
CA ILE A 264 -8.67 62.95 -6.97
C ILE A 264 -8.01 64.16 -6.30
N SER A 265 -6.69 64.16 -6.16
CA SER A 265 -5.93 65.29 -5.64
C SER A 265 -5.94 66.48 -6.60
N THR A 266 -5.89 66.25 -7.91
CA THR A 266 -6.08 67.33 -8.89
C THR A 266 -7.50 67.87 -8.85
N LEU A 267 -8.54 67.03 -8.74
CA LEU A 267 -9.93 67.49 -8.56
C LEU A 267 -10.16 68.23 -7.24
N SER A 268 -9.51 67.81 -6.16
CA SER A 268 -9.64 68.46 -4.84
C SER A 268 -8.83 69.75 -4.71
N GLN A 269 -7.69 69.85 -5.39
CA GLN A 269 -6.87 71.07 -5.47
C GLN A 269 -7.35 72.03 -6.56
N ALA A 270 -8.06 71.52 -7.57
CA ALA A 270 -8.73 72.28 -8.62
C ALA A 270 -10.04 72.89 -8.12
N SER A 271 -9.94 73.82 -7.17
CA SER A 271 -10.89 74.93 -7.20
C SER A 271 -10.68 75.68 -8.54
N THR A 272 -11.75 76.14 -9.17
CA THR A 272 -11.73 76.77 -10.51
C THR A 272 -10.68 77.89 -10.64
N ALA A 273 -10.39 78.60 -9.55
CA ALA A 273 -9.36 79.64 -9.48
C ALA A 273 -7.91 79.13 -9.63
N ASN A 274 -7.62 77.91 -9.17
CA ASN A 274 -6.28 77.31 -9.27
C ASN A 274 -6.02 76.74 -10.67
N LEU A 275 -7.03 76.17 -11.35
CA LEU A 275 -6.88 75.72 -12.74
C LEU A 275 -6.60 76.87 -13.72
N ASP A 276 -7.24 78.03 -13.51
CA ASP A 276 -7.00 79.20 -14.35
C ASP A 276 -5.60 79.77 -14.16
N THR A 277 -5.06 79.74 -12.93
CA THR A 277 -3.68 80.20 -12.67
C THR A 277 -2.64 79.21 -13.16
N ILE A 278 -2.87 77.90 -13.00
CA ILE A 278 -2.01 76.83 -13.52
C ILE A 278 -2.03 76.83 -15.05
N SER A 279 -3.19 76.92 -15.70
CA SER A 279 -3.26 76.95 -17.18
C SER A 279 -2.57 78.17 -17.80
N ARG A 280 -2.58 79.31 -17.10
CA ARG A 280 -1.79 80.50 -17.49
C ARG A 280 -0.28 80.27 -17.33
N ARG A 281 0.15 79.64 -16.23
CA ARG A 281 1.56 79.28 -16.03
C ARG A 281 2.04 78.22 -17.02
N VAL A 282 1.20 77.23 -17.36
CA VAL A 282 1.50 76.23 -18.38
C VAL A 282 1.64 76.88 -19.76
N ARG A 283 0.75 77.82 -20.13
CA ARG A 283 0.92 78.59 -21.37
C ARG A 283 2.19 79.45 -21.37
N ALA A 284 2.54 80.05 -20.25
CA ALA A 284 3.79 80.79 -20.12
C ALA A 284 5.01 79.86 -20.27
N LEU A 285 5.04 78.73 -19.57
CA LEU A 285 6.12 77.73 -19.66
C LEU A 285 6.22 77.08 -21.04
N ALA A 286 5.10 76.82 -21.71
CA ALA A 286 5.09 76.34 -23.10
C ALA A 286 5.73 77.39 -24.02
N SER A 287 5.37 78.67 -23.86
CA SER A 287 5.99 79.74 -24.65
C SER A 287 7.48 79.93 -24.33
N GLU A 288 7.91 79.67 -23.10
CA GLU A 288 9.32 79.70 -22.71
C GLU A 288 10.08 78.48 -23.25
N GLN A 289 9.46 77.30 -23.29
CA GLN A 289 10.02 76.11 -23.94
C GLN A 289 10.14 76.31 -25.46
N ASP A 290 9.16 76.91 -26.12
CA ASP A 290 9.23 77.23 -27.55
C ASP A 290 10.39 78.19 -27.83
N LYS A 291 10.56 79.23 -27.00
CA LYS A 291 11.72 80.13 -27.07
C LYS A 291 13.05 79.43 -26.81
N LEU A 292 13.09 78.50 -25.85
CA LEU A 292 14.29 77.70 -25.58
C LEU A 292 14.61 76.75 -26.74
N ASN A 293 13.60 76.12 -27.34
CA ASN A 293 13.77 75.28 -28.52
C ASN A 293 14.23 76.10 -29.72
N GLU A 294 13.64 77.26 -29.98
CA GLU A 294 14.13 78.19 -31.01
C GLU A 294 15.58 78.60 -30.74
N SER A 295 15.95 78.90 -29.49
CA SER A 295 17.34 79.26 -29.15
C SER A 295 18.30 78.08 -29.31
N ARG A 296 17.86 76.85 -29.01
CA ARG A 296 18.61 75.62 -29.24
C ARG A 296 18.76 75.29 -30.71
N GLU A 297 17.72 75.48 -31.52
CA GLU A 297 17.79 75.33 -32.97
C GLU A 297 18.71 76.38 -33.58
N LYS A 298 18.62 77.65 -33.14
CA LYS A 298 19.56 78.70 -33.54
C LYS A 298 20.99 78.36 -33.11
N ALA A 299 21.21 77.85 -31.90
CA ALA A 299 22.53 77.41 -31.43
C ALA A 299 23.05 76.17 -32.18
N LYS A 300 22.16 75.24 -32.56
CA LYS A 300 22.49 74.06 -33.35
C LYS A 300 22.83 74.44 -34.78
N ALA A 301 22.07 75.33 -35.40
CA ALA A 301 22.37 75.89 -36.71
C ALA A 301 23.70 76.66 -36.71
N LEU A 302 23.97 77.44 -35.66
CA LEU A 302 25.28 78.10 -35.48
C LEU A 302 26.41 77.10 -35.29
N ARG A 303 26.18 76.00 -34.55
CA ARG A 303 27.17 74.92 -34.36
C ARG A 303 27.39 74.11 -35.65
N GLU A 304 26.36 73.98 -36.50
CA GLU A 304 26.45 73.34 -37.80
C GLU A 304 27.21 74.21 -38.81
N GLU A 305 26.98 75.53 -38.80
CA GLU A 305 27.78 76.50 -39.56
C GLU A 305 29.23 76.56 -39.06
N LEU A 306 29.47 76.48 -37.75
CA LEU A 306 30.82 76.39 -37.18
C LEU A 306 31.48 75.03 -37.46
N GLY A 307 30.71 73.94 -37.48
CA GLY A 307 31.15 72.58 -37.76
C GLY A 307 31.45 72.29 -39.23
N LYS A 308 31.06 73.18 -40.15
CA LYS A 308 31.53 73.17 -41.55
C LYS A 308 32.95 73.74 -41.70
N HIS A 309 33.41 74.57 -40.75
CA HIS A 309 34.75 75.17 -40.76
C HIS A 309 35.72 74.59 -39.71
N ALA A 310 35.21 73.89 -38.69
CA ALA A 310 36.01 73.09 -37.77
C ALA A 310 35.67 71.60 -37.99
N GLY A 311 36.65 70.81 -38.41
CA GLY A 311 36.47 69.39 -38.71
C GLY A 311 35.78 68.63 -37.57
N SER A 312 34.87 67.73 -37.97
CA SER A 312 34.21 66.65 -37.21
C SER A 312 34.28 66.74 -35.68
N PRO A 313 33.16 66.85 -34.94
CA PRO A 313 33.17 66.49 -33.53
C PRO A 313 33.64 65.02 -33.36
N PRO A 314 34.21 64.63 -32.21
CA PRO A 314 34.76 63.29 -32.00
C PRO A 314 33.65 62.23 -32.12
N ALA A 315 33.73 61.40 -33.15
CA ALA A 315 32.81 60.30 -33.45
C ALA A 315 32.60 59.34 -32.27
N ASP A 316 33.59 59.24 -31.36
CA ASP A 316 33.51 58.43 -30.15
C ASP A 316 32.35 58.81 -29.23
N THR A 317 31.95 60.08 -29.20
CA THR A 317 30.81 60.53 -28.36
C THR A 317 29.48 60.09 -28.95
N SER A 318 29.33 60.15 -30.28
CA SER A 318 28.13 59.71 -30.99
C SER A 318 27.95 58.18 -30.91
N ASP A 319 29.03 57.41 -31.04
CA ASP A 319 28.98 55.95 -30.93
C ASP A 319 28.74 55.49 -29.49
N GLN A 320 29.27 56.21 -28.50
CA GLN A 320 28.96 55.97 -27.09
C GLN A 320 27.51 56.34 -26.76
N GLU A 321 27.01 57.46 -27.27
CA GLU A 321 25.60 57.86 -27.13
C GLU A 321 24.66 56.83 -27.77
N ALA A 322 24.99 56.31 -28.96
CA ALA A 322 24.21 55.25 -29.61
C ALA A 322 24.20 53.95 -28.77
N LYS A 323 25.33 53.57 -28.17
CA LYS A 323 25.41 52.42 -27.26
C LYS A 323 24.65 52.66 -25.96
N ILE A 324 24.72 53.86 -25.38
CA ILE A 324 23.98 54.24 -24.17
C ILE A 324 22.48 54.22 -24.47
N ASN A 325 22.05 54.74 -25.61
CA ASN A 325 20.65 54.71 -26.02
C ASN A 325 20.17 53.26 -26.27
N ALA A 326 21.02 52.40 -26.84
CA ALA A 326 20.72 50.97 -26.96
C ALA A 326 20.63 50.27 -25.60
N LEU A 327 21.50 50.61 -24.64
CA LEU A 327 21.45 50.12 -23.26
C LEU A 327 20.20 50.62 -22.52
N TYR A 328 19.81 51.88 -22.76
CA TYR A 328 18.60 52.46 -22.20
C TYR A 328 17.34 51.83 -22.80
N ALA A 329 17.39 51.37 -24.05
CA ALA A 329 16.29 50.63 -24.68
C ALA A 329 16.12 49.21 -24.11
N ILE A 330 17.21 48.53 -23.71
CA ILE A 330 17.12 47.20 -23.06
C ILE A 330 16.84 47.28 -21.55
N LEU A 331 17.13 48.42 -20.91
CA LEU A 331 16.94 48.60 -19.46
C LEU A 331 15.49 48.31 -19.00
N PRO A 332 14.43 48.80 -19.66
CA PRO A 332 13.05 48.45 -19.31
C PRO A 332 12.77 46.94 -19.32
N THR A 333 13.39 46.19 -20.24
CA THR A 333 13.21 44.72 -20.28
C THR A 333 13.86 44.05 -19.08
N ILE A 334 15.02 44.53 -18.65
CA ILE A 334 15.73 44.02 -17.47
C ILE A 334 15.01 44.45 -16.19
N GLU A 335 14.55 45.69 -16.10
CA GLU A 335 13.78 46.21 -14.96
C GLU A 335 12.48 45.42 -14.77
N ASN A 336 11.84 44.98 -15.84
CA ASN A 336 10.64 44.13 -15.77
C ASN A 336 10.96 42.67 -15.36
N LEU A 337 12.13 42.13 -15.73
CA LEU A 337 12.55 40.77 -15.38
C LEU A 337 13.18 40.66 -13.99
N ALA A 338 13.82 41.72 -13.50
CA ALA A 338 14.46 41.78 -12.19
C ALA A 338 13.55 41.39 -11.01
N PRO A 339 12.29 41.87 -10.89
CA PRO A 339 11.40 41.49 -9.78
C PRO A 339 10.89 40.05 -9.87
N ILE A 340 10.99 39.40 -11.04
CA ILE A 340 10.56 38.01 -11.25
C ILE A 340 11.68 37.01 -10.87
N LEU A 341 12.93 37.47 -10.83
CA LEU A 341 14.08 36.60 -10.54
C LEU A 341 14.08 36.03 -9.10
N PRO A 342 13.79 36.81 -8.02
CA PRO A 342 13.68 36.26 -6.67
C PRO A 342 12.60 35.17 -6.51
N PRO A 343 11.34 35.35 -6.95
CA PRO A 343 10.33 34.29 -6.80
C PRO A 343 10.64 33.07 -7.68
N LEU A 344 11.30 33.23 -8.84
CA LEU A 344 11.79 32.09 -9.61
C LEU A 344 12.89 31.33 -8.87
N LEU A 345 13.79 32.02 -8.18
CA LEU A 345 14.84 31.39 -7.37
C LEU A 345 14.23 30.65 -6.18
N ASP A 346 13.25 31.23 -5.50
CA ASP A 346 12.53 30.58 -4.41
C ASP A 346 11.76 29.35 -4.91
N ARG A 347 11.11 29.44 -6.07
CA ARG A 347 10.47 28.29 -6.73
C ARG A 347 11.50 27.22 -7.07
N LEU A 348 12.63 27.56 -7.68
CA LEU A 348 13.71 26.62 -7.98
C LEU A 348 14.30 26.00 -6.70
N ARG A 349 14.36 26.73 -5.60
CA ARG A 349 14.82 26.22 -4.30
C ARG A 349 13.82 25.22 -3.70
N SER A 350 12.52 25.49 -3.82
CA SER A 350 11.47 24.52 -3.43
C SER A 350 11.48 23.28 -4.33
N LEU A 351 11.70 23.47 -5.64
CA LEU A 351 11.72 22.42 -6.65
C LEU A 351 13.03 21.60 -6.62
N ARG A 352 14.11 22.13 -6.04
CA ARG A 352 15.40 21.44 -5.90
C ARG A 352 15.27 20.12 -5.14
N ALA A 353 14.44 20.06 -4.10
CA ALA A 353 14.20 18.82 -3.37
C ALA A 353 13.59 17.75 -4.29
N ILE A 354 12.54 18.13 -5.02
CA ILE A 354 11.87 17.25 -5.99
C ILE A 354 12.82 16.82 -7.12
N HIS A 355 13.66 17.73 -7.63
CA HIS A 355 14.66 17.40 -8.66
C HIS A 355 15.74 16.46 -8.13
N ALA A 356 16.18 16.65 -6.87
CA ALA A 356 17.13 15.73 -6.24
C ALA A 356 16.50 14.35 -6.04
N ASP A 357 15.26 14.29 -5.57
CA ASP A 357 14.52 13.03 -5.39
C ASP A 357 14.23 12.34 -6.73
N ALA A 358 13.95 13.09 -7.79
CA ALA A 358 13.79 12.54 -9.13
C ALA A 358 15.10 11.95 -9.66
N ALA A 359 16.23 12.59 -9.40
CA ALA A 359 17.55 12.09 -9.79
C ALA A 359 17.97 10.84 -8.98
N THR A 360 17.65 10.78 -7.68
CA THR A 360 17.89 9.57 -6.88
C THR A 360 16.96 8.43 -7.29
N ALA A 361 15.69 8.73 -7.62
CA ALA A 361 14.75 7.75 -8.14
C ALA A 361 15.20 7.19 -9.49
N SER A 362 15.69 8.02 -10.42
CA SER A 362 16.22 7.51 -11.70
C SER A 362 17.45 6.63 -11.49
N GLN A 363 18.35 6.99 -10.57
CA GLN A 363 19.51 6.15 -10.22
C GLN A 363 19.09 4.83 -9.55
N ALA A 364 18.08 4.85 -8.68
CA ALA A 364 17.56 3.65 -8.06
C ALA A 364 16.89 2.73 -9.08
N LEU A 365 16.17 3.29 -10.07
CA LEU A 365 15.61 2.53 -11.19
C LEU A 365 16.72 1.90 -12.04
N ASP A 366 17.78 2.64 -12.37
CA ASP A 366 18.93 2.09 -13.10
C ASP A 366 19.61 0.94 -12.32
N GLN A 367 19.67 1.04 -10.99
CA GLN A 367 20.21 -0.03 -10.14
C GLN A 367 19.29 -1.25 -10.14
N ILE A 368 17.98 -1.06 -10.03
CA ILE A 368 16.99 -2.14 -10.10
C ILE A 368 17.02 -2.80 -11.47
N GLU A 369 17.16 -2.04 -12.57
CA GLU A 369 17.28 -2.60 -13.92
C GLU A 369 18.52 -3.48 -14.05
N LYS A 370 19.67 -3.05 -13.51
CA LYS A 370 20.89 -3.86 -13.47
C LYS A 370 20.70 -5.14 -12.66
N GLN A 371 20.11 -5.04 -11.46
CA GLN A 371 19.81 -6.20 -10.62
C GLN A 371 18.84 -7.16 -11.32
N GLN A 372 17.83 -6.65 -12.03
CA GLN A 372 16.93 -7.49 -12.82
C GLN A 372 17.64 -8.19 -13.98
N ALA A 373 18.57 -7.51 -14.66
CA ALA A 373 19.37 -8.12 -15.71
C ALA A 373 20.31 -9.21 -15.17
N GLU A 374 20.92 -8.99 -14.00
CA GLU A 374 21.75 -9.98 -13.29
C GLU A 374 20.92 -11.18 -12.84
N LEU A 375 19.78 -10.96 -12.18
CA LEU A 375 18.85 -12.04 -11.79
C LEU A 375 18.34 -12.82 -13.01
N ALA A 376 18.06 -12.15 -14.12
CA ALA A 376 17.67 -12.83 -15.36
C ALA A 376 18.81 -13.69 -15.94
N ALA A 377 20.06 -13.26 -15.80
CA ALA A 377 21.23 -14.06 -16.19
C ALA A 377 21.44 -15.23 -15.23
N GLU A 378 21.31 -15.03 -13.92
CA GLU A 378 21.36 -16.10 -12.92
C GLU A 378 20.28 -17.14 -13.17
N VAL A 379 19.03 -16.73 -13.41
CA VAL A 379 17.93 -17.66 -13.72
C VAL A 379 18.23 -18.49 -14.98
N LYS A 380 18.90 -17.93 -15.99
CA LYS A 380 19.37 -18.71 -17.15
C LYS A 380 20.43 -19.72 -16.75
N LEU A 381 21.42 -19.33 -15.94
CA LEU A 381 22.43 -20.26 -15.42
C LEU A 381 21.81 -21.39 -14.58
N TRP A 382 20.80 -21.08 -13.76
CA TRP A 382 20.06 -22.07 -12.99
C TRP A 382 19.30 -23.02 -13.90
N ARG A 383 18.65 -22.53 -14.96
CA ARG A 383 17.99 -23.39 -15.97
C ARG A 383 19.00 -24.31 -16.66
N ASP A 384 20.10 -23.77 -17.15
CA ASP A 384 21.16 -24.56 -17.79
C ASP A 384 21.76 -25.59 -16.81
N GLY A 385 21.88 -25.24 -15.53
CA GLY A 385 22.32 -26.13 -14.46
C GLY A 385 21.32 -27.27 -14.20
N VAL A 386 20.03 -26.97 -14.21
CA VAL A 386 18.95 -27.96 -14.09
C VAL A 386 18.91 -28.87 -15.30
N ASP A 387 19.02 -28.34 -16.53
CA ASP A 387 19.05 -29.14 -17.76
C ASP A 387 20.27 -30.09 -17.77
N LYS A 388 21.43 -29.61 -17.31
CA LYS A 388 22.61 -30.45 -17.11
C LYS A 388 22.34 -31.54 -16.07
N LEU A 389 21.73 -31.21 -14.94
CA LEU A 389 21.39 -32.17 -13.89
C LEU A 389 20.36 -33.20 -14.38
N GLU A 390 19.35 -32.78 -15.15
CA GLU A 390 18.40 -33.69 -15.78
C GLU A 390 19.12 -34.64 -16.74
N SER A 391 20.06 -34.13 -17.54
CA SER A 391 20.85 -34.97 -18.44
C SER A 391 21.76 -35.96 -17.69
N THR A 392 22.38 -35.55 -16.57
CA THR A 392 23.24 -36.43 -15.77
C THR A 392 22.43 -37.46 -15.00
N VAL A 393 21.26 -37.09 -14.46
CA VAL A 393 20.31 -38.02 -13.82
C VAL A 393 19.75 -38.99 -14.87
N GLY A 394 19.39 -38.53 -16.06
CA GLY A 394 18.92 -39.40 -17.14
C GLY A 394 20.00 -40.38 -17.61
N ASN A 395 21.25 -39.94 -17.71
CA ASN A 395 22.38 -40.83 -17.99
C ASN A 395 22.65 -41.80 -16.83
N GLY A 396 22.53 -41.32 -15.58
CA GLY A 396 22.65 -42.12 -14.36
C GLY A 396 21.57 -43.20 -14.28
N ASP A 397 20.32 -42.89 -14.61
CA ASP A 397 19.20 -43.83 -14.66
C ASP A 397 19.40 -44.89 -15.75
N ARG A 398 19.91 -44.49 -16.94
CA ARG A 398 20.29 -45.46 -17.99
C ARG A 398 21.43 -46.38 -17.51
N ALA A 399 22.47 -45.81 -16.91
CA ALA A 399 23.58 -46.60 -16.36
C ALA A 399 23.11 -47.52 -15.22
N MET A 400 22.18 -47.05 -14.38
CA MET A 400 21.59 -47.85 -13.31
C MET A 400 20.74 -48.98 -13.88
N LYS A 401 19.94 -48.75 -14.91
CA LYS A 401 19.19 -49.79 -15.63
C LYS A 401 20.12 -50.85 -16.21
N THR A 402 21.19 -50.43 -16.92
CA THR A 402 22.17 -51.39 -17.45
C THR A 402 22.89 -52.14 -16.34
N ASN A 403 23.22 -51.48 -15.22
CA ASN A 403 23.84 -52.14 -14.07
C ASN A 403 22.87 -53.13 -13.41
N VAL A 404 21.58 -52.80 -13.28
CA VAL A 404 20.55 -53.71 -12.76
C VAL A 404 20.35 -54.91 -13.69
N GLU A 405 20.40 -54.71 -15.00
CA GLU A 405 20.37 -55.83 -15.97
C GLU A 405 21.60 -56.73 -15.83
N VAL A 406 22.79 -56.15 -15.69
CA VAL A 406 24.05 -56.90 -15.47
C VAL A 406 24.02 -57.64 -14.13
N MET A 407 23.62 -56.96 -13.04
CA MET A 407 23.46 -57.58 -11.72
C MET A 407 22.39 -58.67 -11.76
N GLY A 408 21.29 -58.47 -12.47
CA GLY A 408 20.26 -59.50 -12.69
C GLY A 408 20.82 -60.71 -13.46
N GLY A 409 21.71 -60.48 -14.43
CA GLY A 409 22.47 -61.54 -15.10
C GLY A 409 23.37 -62.31 -14.15
N TRP A 410 24.12 -61.61 -13.29
CA TRP A 410 24.98 -62.24 -12.28
C TRP A 410 24.19 -63.00 -11.21
N VAL A 411 23.06 -62.47 -10.77
CA VAL A 411 22.17 -63.16 -9.81
C VAL A 411 21.62 -64.43 -10.44
N LYS A 412 21.17 -64.40 -11.70
CA LYS A 412 20.73 -65.60 -12.41
C LYS A 412 21.84 -66.64 -12.58
N ASP A 413 23.07 -66.21 -12.88
CA ASP A 413 24.21 -67.12 -12.95
C ASP A 413 24.54 -67.73 -11.58
N LEU A 414 24.45 -66.93 -10.51
CA LEU A 414 24.61 -67.42 -9.14
C LEU A 414 23.50 -68.40 -8.74
N GLU A 415 22.24 -68.13 -9.10
CA GLU A 415 21.11 -69.05 -8.88
C GLU A 415 21.36 -70.38 -9.59
N GLN A 416 21.76 -70.36 -10.87
CA GLN A 416 22.09 -71.58 -11.62
C GLN A 416 23.27 -72.34 -11.02
N ARG A 417 24.29 -71.63 -10.55
CA ARG A 417 25.44 -72.24 -9.88
C ARG A 417 25.06 -72.82 -8.52
N LEU A 418 24.16 -72.18 -7.78
CA LEU A 418 23.63 -72.70 -6.52
C LEU A 418 22.79 -73.95 -6.73
N GLU A 419 21.94 -73.96 -7.76
CA GLU A 419 21.18 -75.15 -8.15
C GLU A 419 22.11 -76.32 -8.54
N ASN A 420 23.17 -76.03 -9.32
CA ASN A 420 24.16 -77.04 -9.71
C ASN A 420 25.00 -77.54 -8.53
N THR A 421 25.39 -76.67 -7.58
CA THR A 421 26.16 -77.10 -6.41
C THR A 421 25.27 -77.84 -5.40
N ALA A 422 24.02 -77.42 -5.21
CA ALA A 422 23.04 -78.16 -4.43
C ALA A 422 22.75 -79.56 -4.99
N ALA A 423 22.79 -79.72 -6.32
CA ALA A 423 22.72 -81.03 -6.97
C ALA A 423 23.98 -81.89 -6.73
N MET A 424 25.14 -81.28 -6.50
CA MET A 424 26.43 -81.96 -6.35
C MET A 424 26.76 -82.38 -4.89
N THR A 425 26.19 -81.73 -3.87
CA THR A 425 26.53 -81.94 -2.45
C THR A 425 25.58 -82.84 -1.65
N SER A 426 24.58 -83.48 -2.27
CA SER A 426 23.61 -84.34 -1.58
C SER A 426 24.03 -85.82 -1.39
N SER A 427 25.31 -86.12 -1.15
CA SER A 427 25.79 -87.51 -0.98
C SER A 427 26.90 -87.66 0.08
N ALA A 428 26.53 -87.78 1.35
CA ALA A 428 27.36 -88.49 2.34
C ALA A 428 26.99 -90.00 2.31
N PRO A 429 27.97 -90.93 2.28
CA PRO A 429 27.69 -92.36 2.16
C PRO A 429 27.12 -92.95 3.47
N LYS A 430 26.00 -93.68 3.37
CA LYS A 430 25.41 -94.44 4.50
C LYS A 430 26.40 -95.48 5.04
N PRO A 431 26.53 -95.64 6.38
CA PRO A 431 27.44 -96.62 6.96
C PRO A 431 27.00 -98.07 6.64
N PRO A 432 27.94 -99.03 6.59
CA PRO A 432 27.63 -100.45 6.48
C PRO A 432 26.89 -100.97 7.73
N ARG A 433 26.10 -102.05 7.60
CA ARG A 433 25.33 -102.63 8.71
C ARG A 433 26.24 -102.97 9.92
N GLY A 434 25.78 -102.63 11.11
CA GLY A 434 26.48 -102.76 12.39
C GLY A 434 27.52 -101.67 12.69
N HIS A 435 27.59 -100.59 11.90
CA HIS A 435 28.54 -99.48 12.11
C HIS A 435 27.82 -98.13 12.26
N PHE A 436 28.48 -97.19 12.94
CA PHE A 436 28.11 -95.78 13.01
C PHE A 436 29.17 -94.94 12.30
N ASN A 437 28.82 -93.74 11.82
CA ASN A 437 29.74 -92.87 11.10
C ASN A 437 30.27 -91.78 12.04
N VAL A 438 31.58 -91.64 12.11
CA VAL A 438 32.27 -90.51 12.73
C VAL A 438 32.63 -89.49 11.68
N LEU A 439 32.25 -88.24 11.88
CA LEU A 439 32.60 -87.10 11.05
C LEU A 439 33.67 -86.26 11.76
N TYR A 440 34.82 -86.08 11.11
CA TYR A 440 35.92 -85.29 11.65
C TYR A 440 35.95 -83.92 10.99
N PHE A 441 35.85 -82.86 11.79
CA PHE A 441 35.92 -81.48 11.29
C PHE A 441 37.27 -80.82 11.61
N ALA A 442 37.72 -79.92 10.74
CA ALA A 442 38.87 -79.04 10.92
C ALA A 442 40.15 -79.72 11.46
N SER A 443 40.56 -79.41 12.70
CA SER A 443 41.78 -79.96 13.30
C SER A 443 41.69 -81.48 13.51
N ALA A 444 40.50 -82.01 13.82
CA ALA A 444 40.28 -83.44 13.95
C ALA A 444 40.43 -84.17 12.60
N GLY A 445 39.91 -83.58 11.51
CA GLY A 445 40.09 -84.13 10.16
C GLY A 445 41.54 -84.04 9.69
N SER A 446 42.24 -82.95 10.02
CA SER A 446 43.66 -82.75 9.69
C SER A 446 44.58 -83.74 10.41
N PHE A 447 44.21 -84.16 11.63
CA PHE A 447 45.01 -85.08 12.43
C PHE A 447 44.80 -86.55 12.04
N THR A 448 43.56 -86.92 11.75
CA THR A 448 43.21 -88.29 11.31
C THR A 448 43.45 -88.52 9.82
N GLY A 449 43.53 -87.44 9.04
CA GLY A 449 43.67 -87.46 7.58
C GLY A 449 42.41 -87.92 6.85
N ARG A 450 41.24 -87.88 7.49
CA ARG A 450 39.96 -88.36 6.97
C ARG A 450 38.82 -87.42 7.38
N ASP A 451 37.85 -87.25 6.49
CA ASP A 451 36.65 -86.43 6.76
C ASP A 451 35.54 -87.26 7.45
N HIS A 452 35.51 -88.57 7.20
CA HIS A 452 34.59 -89.50 7.84
C HIS A 452 35.21 -90.90 8.01
N GLU A 453 34.77 -91.64 9.03
CA GLU A 453 35.17 -93.03 9.30
C GLU A 453 34.00 -93.83 9.89
N SER A 454 33.83 -95.09 9.47
CA SER A 454 32.81 -95.97 10.05
C SER A 454 33.39 -96.85 11.15
N LEU A 455 32.81 -96.81 12.35
CA LEU A 455 33.23 -97.59 13.53
C LEU A 455 32.14 -98.60 13.95
N PRO A 456 32.50 -99.74 14.56
CA PRO A 456 31.53 -100.76 14.96
C PRO A 456 30.61 -100.29 16.09
N ALA A 457 29.31 -100.57 15.96
CA ALA A 457 28.29 -100.33 16.99
C ALA A 457 27.83 -101.68 17.62
N PRO A 458 27.31 -101.71 18.86
CA PRO A 458 27.06 -100.58 19.76
C PRO A 458 28.27 -100.25 20.64
N LEU A 459 28.52 -98.94 20.81
CA LEU A 459 29.64 -98.45 21.61
C LEU A 459 29.16 -97.46 22.68
N PRO A 460 29.46 -97.68 23.97
CA PRO A 460 29.16 -96.70 25.01
C PRO A 460 30.05 -95.46 24.82
N LEU A 461 29.43 -94.28 24.90
CA LEU A 461 30.07 -93.01 24.58
C LEU A 461 31.28 -92.70 25.50
N GLY A 462 31.30 -93.20 26.74
CA GLY A 462 32.46 -93.11 27.63
C GLY A 462 33.72 -93.86 27.16
N LYS A 463 33.58 -94.86 26.27
CA LYS A 463 34.71 -95.59 25.66
C LYS A 463 35.12 -95.06 24.29
N PHE A 464 34.37 -94.08 23.76
CA PHE A 464 34.57 -93.55 22.41
C PHE A 464 35.92 -92.86 22.26
N PHE A 465 36.31 -92.03 23.23
CA PHE A 465 37.61 -91.36 23.21
C PHE A 465 38.78 -92.34 23.36
N SER A 466 38.63 -93.36 24.19
CA SER A 466 39.65 -94.40 24.38
C SER A 466 39.84 -95.24 23.11
N GLU A 467 38.74 -95.56 22.39
CA GLU A 467 38.84 -96.25 21.10
C GLU A 467 39.52 -95.40 20.03
N LEU A 468 39.23 -94.10 19.98
CA LEU A 468 39.92 -93.19 19.06
C LEU A 468 41.40 -93.00 19.41
N GLU A 469 41.76 -92.93 20.70
CA GLU A 469 43.16 -92.87 21.16
C GLU A 469 43.93 -94.15 20.82
N SER A 470 43.27 -95.32 20.89
CA SER A 470 43.89 -96.59 20.50
C SER A 470 44.23 -96.67 19.01
N ARG A 471 43.42 -96.02 18.15
CA ARG A 471 43.62 -95.99 16.70
C ARG A 471 44.56 -94.86 16.28
N TYR A 472 44.50 -93.74 16.98
CA TYR A 472 45.26 -92.53 16.71
C TYR A 472 45.95 -92.05 17.99
N PRO A 473 47.16 -92.55 18.32
CA PRO A 473 47.81 -92.22 19.57
C PRO A 473 48.13 -90.71 19.65
N GLY A 474 47.70 -90.09 20.75
CA GLY A 474 47.85 -88.67 21.05
C GLY A 474 46.74 -87.77 20.50
N ILE A 475 45.61 -88.31 20.04
CA ILE A 475 44.46 -87.53 19.55
C ILE A 475 43.64 -86.95 20.72
N GLN A 476 43.54 -87.68 21.82
CA GLN A 476 42.73 -87.30 22.97
C GLN A 476 43.25 -86.01 23.61
N ALA A 477 44.52 -86.02 24.02
CA ALA A 477 45.18 -84.88 24.67
C ALA A 477 45.35 -83.65 23.77
N LYS A 478 45.35 -83.82 22.44
CA LYS A 478 45.60 -82.72 21.50
C LYS A 478 44.33 -82.10 20.93
N ILE A 479 43.26 -82.89 20.79
CA ILE A 479 42.07 -82.52 20.02
C ILE A 479 40.82 -82.83 20.82
N LEU A 480 40.57 -84.10 21.18
CA LEU A 480 39.29 -84.53 21.74
C LEU A 480 38.94 -83.82 23.06
N ASP A 481 39.91 -83.58 23.95
CA ASP A 481 39.68 -82.86 25.22
C ASP A 481 39.18 -81.41 25.02
N SER A 482 39.43 -80.83 23.84
CA SER A 482 38.99 -79.48 23.50
C SER A 482 37.76 -79.44 22.58
N CYS A 483 37.30 -80.59 22.08
CA CYS A 483 36.23 -80.69 21.09
C CYS A 483 34.87 -80.96 21.74
N LEU A 484 33.81 -80.48 21.08
CA LEU A 484 32.44 -80.88 21.37
C LEU A 484 32.06 -82.07 20.50
N VAL A 485 31.32 -83.02 21.05
CA VAL A 485 30.80 -84.18 20.33
C VAL A 485 29.30 -84.01 20.13
N THR A 486 28.84 -84.30 18.92
CA THR A 486 27.41 -84.39 18.62
C THR A 486 27.07 -85.78 18.14
N VAL A 487 25.93 -86.33 18.56
CA VAL A 487 25.36 -87.58 18.06
C VAL A 487 24.05 -87.21 17.38
N ASN A 488 23.89 -87.53 16.10
CA ASN A 488 22.73 -87.18 15.28
C ASN A 488 22.32 -85.69 15.38
N LEU A 489 23.32 -84.79 15.35
CA LEU A 489 23.19 -83.33 15.48
C LEU A 489 22.82 -82.80 16.88
N GLU A 490 22.77 -83.66 17.90
CA GLU A 490 22.55 -83.28 19.29
C GLU A 490 23.87 -83.25 20.07
N TYR A 491 24.17 -82.17 20.79
CA TYR A 491 25.38 -82.06 21.61
C TYR A 491 25.29 -82.98 22.82
N VAL A 492 26.28 -83.85 22.99
CA VAL A 492 26.34 -84.81 24.08
C VAL A 492 27.63 -84.60 24.86
N ASP A 493 27.50 -84.46 26.18
CA ASP A 493 28.65 -84.42 27.09
C ASP A 493 29.23 -85.82 27.23
N VAL A 494 30.54 -85.97 27.00
CA VAL A 494 31.22 -87.25 27.11
C VAL A 494 31.54 -87.55 28.58
N PRO A 495 30.92 -88.56 29.20
CA PRO A 495 31.20 -88.90 30.59
C PRO A 495 32.56 -89.61 30.72
N GLY A 496 33.15 -89.59 31.91
CA GLY A 496 34.43 -90.25 32.18
C GLY A 496 34.36 -91.77 32.02
N GLU A 497 35.51 -92.44 31.82
CA GLU A 497 35.61 -93.88 31.47
C GLU A 497 34.85 -94.86 32.40
N ASP A 498 34.50 -94.43 33.62
CA ASP A 498 33.83 -95.21 34.66
C ASP A 498 32.33 -94.87 34.89
N GLU A 499 31.72 -94.01 34.05
CA GLU A 499 30.32 -93.59 34.17
C GLU A 499 29.42 -94.20 33.05
N ASP A 500 28.23 -94.70 33.43
CA ASP A 500 27.24 -95.27 32.51
C ASP A 500 26.61 -94.16 31.63
N GLY A 501 27.23 -93.89 30.48
CA GLY A 501 26.80 -92.90 29.50
C GLY A 501 25.88 -93.41 28.39
N PRO A 502 25.37 -92.51 27.53
CA PRO A 502 24.58 -92.88 26.34
C PRO A 502 25.36 -93.82 25.40
N VAL A 503 24.66 -94.73 24.71
CA VAL A 503 25.24 -95.74 23.82
C VAL A 503 24.97 -95.36 22.36
N ILE A 504 26.02 -95.31 21.55
CA ILE A 504 25.95 -95.05 20.11
C ILE A 504 25.43 -96.30 19.40
N GLN A 505 24.35 -96.15 18.65
CA GLN A 505 23.66 -97.22 17.94
C GLN A 505 24.11 -97.34 16.49
N GLU A 506 23.69 -98.43 15.83
CA GLU A 506 23.92 -98.63 14.40
C GLU A 506 23.29 -97.50 13.58
N ALA A 507 24.03 -97.00 12.58
CA ALA A 507 23.66 -95.88 11.71
C ALA A 507 23.61 -94.49 12.36
N ASP A 508 24.06 -94.33 13.60
CA ASP A 508 24.25 -93.00 14.20
C ASP A 508 25.39 -92.23 13.52
N GLU A 509 25.23 -90.92 13.45
CA GLU A 509 26.25 -89.98 12.96
C GLU A 509 26.84 -89.20 14.13
N VAL A 510 28.12 -89.43 14.41
CA VAL A 510 28.85 -88.77 15.50
C VAL A 510 29.80 -87.75 14.90
N ALA A 511 29.61 -86.47 15.18
CA ALA A 511 30.49 -85.41 14.70
C ALA A 511 31.37 -84.85 15.82
N ILE A 512 32.69 -84.84 15.57
CA ILE A 512 33.69 -84.20 16.44
C ILE A 512 33.90 -82.79 15.93
N ILE A 513 33.51 -81.80 16.74
CA ILE A 513 33.52 -80.38 16.41
C ILE A 513 34.61 -79.71 17.25
N PRO A 514 35.78 -79.39 16.66
CA PRO A 514 36.77 -78.58 17.33
C PRO A 514 36.25 -77.15 17.57
N PRO A 515 36.78 -76.45 18.58
CA PRO A 515 36.44 -75.06 18.81
C PRO A 515 36.85 -74.25 17.57
N VAL A 516 35.92 -73.43 17.07
CA VAL A 516 36.16 -72.60 15.90
C VAL A 516 37.31 -71.63 16.19
N SER A 517 38.42 -71.81 15.48
CA SER A 517 39.47 -70.80 15.38
C SER A 517 38.87 -69.63 14.59
N SER A 518 38.31 -68.65 15.30
CA SER A 518 37.92 -67.36 14.73
C SER A 518 39.18 -66.69 14.15
N GLY A 519 39.41 -66.94 12.86
CA GLY A 519 40.33 -66.19 12.01
C GLY A 519 39.65 -64.96 11.46
#